data_AF-A0A927NHC7-F1
#
_entry.id   AF-A0A927NHC7-F1
#
_cell.length_a   1.000
_cell.length_b   1.000
_cell.length_c   1.000
_cell.angle_alpha   90.00
_cell.angle_beta   90.00
_cell.angle_gamma   90.00
#
_symmetry.space_group_name_H-M   'P 1'
#
loop_
_entity.id
_entity.type
_entity.pdbx_description
1 polymer ?
#
loop_
_entity_poly.entity_id
_entity_poly.type
_entity_poly.pdbx_seq_one_letter_code
_entity_poly.pdbx_strand_id
1 'polypeptide(L)'
;MEILKIILIGVITCVATIVLKNIKPELSILVSLAGGVVILVMVINSLTEIITNFSGIVNKTNVNTQLFSSVLKIVGVGYITEFGANICQDTGNSSIADKVLLAGKVIILCFALPIVNSMLNVIIGLIQ
;
A
#
# COMPACT_ATOMS: atom_id res chain seq x y z
N MET A 1 3.48 -11.27 -17.77
CA MET A 1 3.78 -10.18 -18.73
C MET A 1 3.58 -8.78 -18.14
N GLU A 2 2.72 -8.57 -17.15
CA GLU A 2 2.55 -7.22 -16.54
C GLU A 2 3.73 -6.78 -15.68
N ILE A 3 4.28 -7.68 -14.86
CA ILE A 3 5.45 -7.38 -14.01
C ILE A 3 6.66 -6.88 -14.83
N LEU A 4 6.85 -7.43 -16.03
CA LEU A 4 7.93 -7.04 -16.92
C LEU A 4 7.74 -5.60 -17.44
N LYS A 5 6.49 -5.20 -17.71
CA LYS A 5 6.15 -3.81 -18.09
C LYS A 5 6.40 -2.84 -16.93
N ILE A 6 6.01 -3.21 -15.72
CA ILE A 6 6.23 -2.39 -14.51
C ILE A 6 7.72 -2.16 -14.28
N ILE A 7 8.53 -3.22 -14.36
CA ILE A 7 9.98 -3.12 -14.17
C ILE A 7 10.61 -2.24 -15.26
N LEU A 8 10.23 -2.42 -16.53
CA LEU A 8 10.74 -1.59 -17.63
C LEU A 8 10.43 -0.10 -17.43
N ILE A 9 9.19 0.23 -17.06
CA ILE A 9 8.79 1.62 -16.78
C ILE A 9 9.57 2.17 -15.59
N GLY A 10 9.79 1.37 -14.55
CA GLY A 10 10.62 1.76 -13.41
C GLY A 10 12.06 2.09 -13.81
N VAL A 11 12.69 1.23 -14.63
CA VAL A 11 14.06 1.46 -15.11
C VAL A 11 14.12 2.71 -16.00
N ILE A 12 13.18 2.88 -16.94
CA ILE A 12 13.13 4.05 -17.82
C ILE A 12 12.95 5.34 -17.00
N THR A 13 12.04 5.32 -16.02
CA THR A 13 11.82 6.45 -15.11
C THR A 13 13.09 6.78 -14.35
N CYS A 14 13.77 5.77 -13.78
CA CYS A 14 14.99 5.96 -13.01
C CYS A 14 16.11 6.60 -13.85
N VAL A 15 16.33 6.09 -15.07
CA VAL A 15 17.30 6.68 -16.01
C VAL A 15 16.94 8.13 -16.35
N ALA A 16 15.66 8.40 -16.65
CA ALA A 16 15.20 9.77 -16.94
C ALA A 16 15.41 10.71 -15.75
N THR A 17 15.09 10.27 -14.54
CA THR A 17 15.29 11.04 -13.29
C THR A 17 16.77 11.38 -13.09
N ILE A 18 17.70 10.43 -13.31
CA ILE A 18 19.15 10.66 -13.18
C ILE A 18 19.65 11.68 -14.20
N VAL A 19 19.26 11.55 -15.47
CA VAL A 19 19.66 12.49 -16.53
C VAL A 19 19.15 13.90 -16.24
N LEU A 20 17.87 14.04 -15.86
CA LEU A 20 17.27 15.33 -15.55
C LEU A 20 17.87 15.98 -14.31
N LYS A 21 18.31 15.19 -13.32
CA LYS A 21 18.93 15.71 -12.10
C LYS A 21 20.18 16.55 -12.39
N ASN A 22 20.93 16.21 -13.45
CA ASN A 22 22.12 16.93 -13.88
C ASN A 22 21.81 18.22 -14.67
N ILE A 23 20.61 18.35 -15.23
CA ILE A 23 20.22 19.49 -16.09
C ILE A 23 19.32 20.47 -15.33
N LYS A 24 18.20 19.97 -14.80
CA LYS A 24 17.20 20.72 -14.02
C LYS A 24 16.65 19.83 -12.90
N PRO A 25 17.16 19.96 -11.66
CA PRO A 25 16.79 19.08 -10.55
C PRO A 25 15.29 19.15 -10.20
N GLU A 26 14.63 20.28 -10.43
CA GLU A 26 13.18 20.45 -10.22
C GLU A 26 12.34 19.50 -11.12
N LEU A 27 12.76 19.29 -12.37
CA LEU A 27 12.07 18.39 -13.29
C LEU A 27 12.32 16.91 -12.95
N SER A 28 13.48 16.61 -12.35
CA SER A 28 13.82 15.25 -11.89
C SER A 28 12.81 14.73 -10.87
N ILE A 29 12.41 15.59 -9.91
CA ILE A 29 11.43 15.27 -8.88
C ILE A 29 10.04 15.03 -9.50
N LEU A 30 9.63 15.89 -10.43
CA LEU A 30 8.35 15.77 -11.14
C LEU A 30 8.26 14.45 -11.93
N VAL A 31 9.34 14.05 -12.58
CA VAL A 31 9.41 12.79 -13.33
C VAL A 31 9.41 11.57 -12.41
N SER A 32 10.12 11.59 -11.28
CA SER A 32 10.09 10.46 -10.33
C SER A 32 8.68 10.27 -9.75
N LEU A 33 8.02 11.36 -9.40
CA LEU A 33 6.66 11.33 -8.86
C LEU A 33 5.65 10.84 -9.91
N ALA A 34 5.76 11.32 -11.15
CA ALA A 34 4.93 10.85 -12.26
C ALA A 34 5.13 9.36 -12.55
N GLY A 35 6.39 8.89 -12.62
CA GLY A 35 6.68 7.47 -12.84
C GLY A 35 6.21 6.58 -11.70
N GLY A 36 6.34 7.04 -10.44
CA GLY A 36 5.78 6.36 -9.27
C GLY A 36 4.27 6.21 -9.36
N VAL A 37 3.55 7.26 -9.74
CA VAL A 37 2.08 7.22 -9.93
C VAL A 37 1.69 6.27 -11.06
N VAL A 38 2.40 6.29 -12.19
CA VAL A 38 2.13 5.37 -13.31
C VAL A 38 2.29 3.91 -12.87
N ILE A 39 3.36 3.59 -12.15
CA ILE A 39 3.60 2.24 -11.62
C ILE A 39 2.46 1.82 -10.68
N LEU A 40 2.01 2.72 -9.81
CA LEU A 40 0.92 2.43 -8.88
C LEU A 40 -0.39 2.13 -9.62
N VAL A 41 -0.73 2.93 -10.63
CA VAL A 41 -1.92 2.71 -11.46
C VAL A 41 -1.88 1.35 -12.17
N MET A 42 -0.71 0.90 -12.61
CA MET A 42 -0.58 -0.42 -13.22
C MET A 42 -0.83 -1.57 -12.24
N VAL A 43 -0.50 -1.40 -10.96
CA VAL A 43 -0.67 -2.43 -9.92
C VAL A 43 -2.10 -2.48 -9.37
N ILE A 44 -2.89 -1.40 -9.53
CA ILE A 44 -4.28 -1.34 -9.05
C ILE A 44 -5.14 -2.48 -9.58
N ASN A 45 -4.97 -2.88 -10.85
CA ASN A 45 -5.77 -3.97 -11.43
C ASN A 45 -5.51 -5.30 -10.72
N SER A 46 -4.24 -5.63 -10.45
CA SER A 46 -3.87 -6.85 -9.72
C SER A 46 -4.41 -6.84 -8.29
N LEU A 47 -4.38 -5.68 -7.62
CA LEU A 47 -4.99 -5.54 -6.29
C LEU A 47 -6.50 -5.79 -6.33
N THR A 48 -7.18 -5.26 -7.35
CA THR A 48 -8.64 -5.42 -7.50
C THR A 48 -9.02 -6.89 -7.71
N GLU A 49 -8.25 -7.62 -8.52
CA GLU A 49 -8.45 -9.05 -8.77
C GLU A 49 -8.23 -9.92 -7.53
N ILE A 50 -7.25 -9.56 -6.69
CA ILE A 50 -7.05 -10.21 -5.40
C ILE A 50 -8.30 -9.96 -4.52
N ILE A 51 -8.78 -8.72 -4.43
CA ILE A 51 -9.94 -8.36 -3.60
C ILE A 51 -11.20 -9.11 -4.06
N THR A 52 -11.47 -9.22 -5.36
CA THR A 52 -12.65 -9.91 -5.89
C THR A 52 -12.59 -11.42 -5.65
N ASN A 53 -11.43 -12.05 -5.87
CA ASN A 53 -11.23 -13.47 -5.62
C ASN A 53 -11.42 -13.80 -4.14
N PHE A 54 -10.87 -12.97 -3.26
CA PHE A 54 -11.06 -13.13 -1.82
C PHE A 54 -12.51 -12.91 -1.37
N SER A 55 -13.21 -11.91 -1.92
CA SER A 55 -14.64 -11.70 -1.66
C SER A 55 -15.46 -12.95 -2.03
N GLY A 56 -15.13 -13.59 -3.16
CA GLY A 56 -15.71 -14.86 -3.56
C GLY A 56 -15.48 -16.00 -2.56
N ILE A 57 -14.31 -16.04 -1.89
CA ILE A 57 -14.00 -17.03 -0.85
C ILE A 57 -14.81 -16.75 0.42
N VAL A 58 -14.87 -15.48 0.87
CA VAL A 58 -15.63 -15.09 2.07
C VAL A 58 -17.11 -15.45 1.93
N ASN A 59 -17.69 -15.17 0.75
CA ASN A 59 -19.09 -15.51 0.47
C ASN A 59 -19.38 -17.02 0.49
N LYS A 60 -18.37 -17.85 0.20
CA LYS A 60 -18.50 -19.32 0.22
C LYS A 60 -18.24 -19.94 1.60
N THR A 61 -17.56 -19.23 2.49
CA THR A 61 -17.02 -19.81 3.74
C THR A 61 -17.75 -19.35 5.01
N ASN A 62 -18.80 -18.53 4.90
CA ASN A 62 -19.50 -17.93 6.05
C ASN A 62 -18.53 -17.23 7.05
N VAL A 63 -17.36 -16.80 6.56
CA VAL A 63 -16.39 -16.07 7.38
C VAL A 63 -16.95 -14.70 7.69
N ASN A 64 -16.69 -14.21 8.90
CA ASN A 64 -17.09 -12.87 9.32
C ASN A 64 -16.47 -11.83 8.38
N THR A 65 -17.32 -11.23 7.54
CA THR A 65 -16.97 -10.23 6.52
C THR A 65 -16.25 -9.03 7.13
N GLN A 66 -16.51 -8.73 8.40
CA GLN A 66 -15.91 -7.62 9.12
C GLN A 66 -14.44 -7.86 9.50
N LEU A 67 -14.08 -9.10 9.87
CA LEU A 67 -12.69 -9.49 10.11
C LEU A 67 -11.90 -9.42 8.81
N PHE A 68 -12.46 -9.98 7.75
CA PHE A 68 -11.83 -9.97 6.44
C PHE A 68 -11.63 -8.54 5.90
N SER A 69 -12.65 -7.69 5.99
CA SER A 69 -12.57 -6.28 5.62
C SER A 69 -11.49 -5.54 6.42
N SER A 70 -11.33 -5.86 7.71
CA SER A 70 -10.30 -5.24 8.56
C SER A 70 -8.88 -5.62 8.13
N VAL A 71 -8.64 -6.89 7.79
CA VAL A 71 -7.34 -7.34 7.25
C VAL A 71 -7.02 -6.61 5.95
N LEU A 72 -7.99 -6.51 5.05
CA LEU A 72 -7.79 -5.85 3.75
C LEU A 72 -7.50 -4.35 3.91
N LYS A 73 -8.15 -3.68 4.87
CA LYS A 73 -7.86 -2.29 5.24
C LYS A 73 -6.44 -2.13 5.78
N ILE A 74 -5.96 -3.04 6.63
CA ILE A 74 -4.58 -3.02 7.15
C ILE A 74 -3.57 -3.10 6.01
N VAL A 75 -3.75 -4.06 5.10
CA VAL A 75 -2.86 -4.23 3.93
C VAL A 75 -2.88 -2.99 3.04
N GLY A 76 -4.06 -2.47 2.74
CA GLY A 76 -4.22 -1.26 1.92
C GLY A 76 -3.55 -0.03 2.55
N VAL A 77 -3.75 0.21 3.85
CA VAL A 77 -3.09 1.30 4.57
C VAL A 77 -1.58 1.17 4.52
N GLY A 78 -1.04 -0.05 4.69
CA GLY A 78 0.40 -0.32 4.59
C GLY A 78 0.96 0.15 3.25
N TYR A 79 0.38 -0.32 2.14
CA TYR A 79 0.84 0.04 0.80
C TYR A 79 0.72 1.54 0.50
N ILE A 80 -0.40 2.18 0.85
CA ILE A 80 -0.61 3.62 0.61
C ILE A 80 0.38 4.45 1.43
N THR A 81 0.61 4.06 2.69
CA THR A 81 1.53 4.76 3.58
C THR A 81 2.97 4.64 3.08
N GLU A 82 3.41 3.43 2.71
CA GLU A 82 4.76 3.17 2.23
C GLU A 82 5.02 3.92 0.92
N PHE A 83 4.06 3.91 0.00
CA PHE A 83 4.14 4.68 -1.23
C PHE A 83 4.23 6.20 -0.97
N GLY A 84 3.34 6.74 -0.12
CA GLY A 84 3.36 8.16 0.23
C GLY A 84 4.67 8.58 0.90
N ALA A 85 5.20 7.74 1.80
CA ALA A 85 6.48 7.97 2.46
C ALA A 85 7.65 7.96 1.47
N ASN A 86 7.68 7.01 0.54
CA ASN A 86 8.71 6.93 -0.49
C ASN A 86 8.70 8.17 -1.40
N ILE A 87 7.53 8.70 -1.76
CA ILE A 87 7.44 9.99 -2.48
C ILE A 87 8.07 11.12 -1.66
N CYS A 88 7.71 11.23 -0.37
CA CYS A 88 8.32 12.24 0.50
C CYS A 88 9.84 12.09 0.58
N GLN A 89 10.35 10.85 0.62
CA GLN A 89 11.78 10.57 0.63
C GLN A 89 12.46 10.95 -0.70
N ASP A 90 11.83 10.66 -1.84
CA ASP A 90 12.33 11.00 -3.17
C ASP A 90 12.43 12.52 -3.37
N THR A 91 11.57 13.31 -2.71
CA THR A 91 11.66 14.78 -2.69
C THR A 91 12.74 15.34 -1.75
N GLY A 92 13.46 14.48 -1.03
CA GLY A 92 14.48 14.86 -0.04
C GLY A 92 13.93 15.11 1.37
N ASN A 93 12.63 14.88 1.61
CA ASN A 93 11.97 15.16 2.89
C ASN A 93 11.84 13.91 3.77
N SER A 94 12.96 13.36 4.23
CA SER A 94 12.96 12.13 5.05
C SER A 94 12.17 12.25 6.35
N SER A 95 12.24 13.40 7.05
CA SER A 95 11.48 13.59 8.29
C SER A 95 9.97 13.62 8.08
N ILE A 96 9.49 13.99 6.88
CA ILE A 96 8.06 13.91 6.55
C ILE A 96 7.70 12.46 6.22
N ALA A 97 8.54 11.75 5.47
CA ALA A 97 8.36 10.32 5.19
C ALA A 97 8.20 9.50 6.48
N ASP A 98 9.06 9.75 7.48
CA ASP A 98 8.99 9.08 8.79
C ASP A 98 7.67 9.35 9.53
N LYS A 99 7.16 10.59 9.45
CA LYS A 99 5.86 10.98 10.04
C LYS A 99 4.69 10.32 9.33
N VAL A 100 4.75 10.20 7.99
CA VAL A 100 3.75 9.47 7.21
C VAL A 100 3.74 7.99 7.62
N LEU A 101 4.90 7.35 7.71
CA LEU A 101 5.05 5.96 8.18
C LEU A 101 4.48 5.78 9.59
N LEU A 102 4.77 6.71 10.51
CA LEU A 102 4.22 6.69 11.86
C LEU A 102 2.68 6.74 11.83
N ALA A 103 2.09 7.64 11.04
CA ALA A 103 0.65 7.77 10.91
C ALA A 103 0.01 6.46 10.40
N GLY A 104 0.58 5.84 9.37
CA GLY A 104 0.10 4.55 8.87
C GLY A 104 0.18 3.44 9.92
N LYS A 105 1.28 3.36 10.69
CA LYS A 105 1.41 2.40 11.81
C LYS A 105 0.31 2.58 12.86
N VAL A 106 -0.01 3.81 13.23
CA VAL A 106 -1.10 4.11 14.18
C VAL A 106 -2.46 3.70 13.62
N ILE A 107 -2.72 3.98 12.34
CA ILE A 107 -3.98 3.58 11.69
C ILE A 107 -4.11 2.05 11.61
N ILE A 108 -3.02 1.35 11.29
CA ILE A 108 -2.97 -0.13 11.29
C ILE A 108 -3.31 -0.67 12.68
N LEU A 109 -2.76 -0.09 13.75
CA LEU A 109 -3.09 -0.48 15.13
C LEU A 109 -4.59 -0.29 15.43
N CYS A 110 -5.19 0.81 14.99
CA CYS A 110 -6.63 1.03 15.15
C CYS A 110 -7.47 -0.06 14.44
N PHE A 111 -7.06 -0.51 13.25
CA PHE A 111 -7.74 -1.59 12.53
C PHE A 111 -7.43 -2.99 13.07
N ALA A 112 -6.38 -3.15 13.88
CA ALA A 112 -6.10 -4.41 14.57
C ALA A 112 -7.01 -4.64 15.78
N LEU A 113 -7.51 -3.58 16.44
CA LEU A 113 -8.38 -3.68 17.62
C LEU A 113 -9.66 -4.54 17.39
N PRO A 114 -10.43 -4.37 16.29
CA PRO A 114 -11.57 -5.24 15.97
C PRO A 114 -11.23 -6.73 15.88
N ILE A 115 -10.02 -7.05 15.40
CA ILE A 115 -9.55 -8.42 15.26
C ILE A 115 -9.29 -9.01 16.63
N VAL A 116 -8.57 -8.27 17.50
CA VAL A 116 -8.31 -8.67 18.89
C VAL A 116 -9.60 -8.89 19.66
N ASN A 117 -10.57 -7.96 19.57
CA ASN A 117 -11.87 -8.09 20.23
C ASN A 117 -12.63 -9.33 19.75
N SER A 118 -12.62 -9.60 18.45
CA SER A 118 -13.30 -10.78 17.89
C SER A 118 -12.64 -12.08 18.38
N MET A 119 -11.31 -12.12 18.47
CA MET A 119 -10.59 -13.27 19.00
C MET A 119 -10.89 -13.49 20.49
N LEU A 120 -10.91 -12.44 21.31
CA LEU A 120 -11.25 -12.53 22.72
C LEU A 120 -12.68 -13.05 22.94
N ASN A 121 -13.64 -12.58 22.14
CA ASN A 121 -15.02 -13.07 22.21
C ASN A 121 -15.13 -14.57 21.92
N VAL A 122 -14.37 -15.08 20.95
CA VAL A 122 -14.32 -16.53 20.65
C VAL A 122 -13.72 -17.30 21.83
N ILE A 123 -12.65 -16.80 22.44
CA ILE A 123 -12.02 -17.45 23.60
C ILE A 123 -12.99 -17.49 24.80
N ILE A 124 -13.64 -16.37 25.11
CA ILE A 124 -14.61 -16.29 26.22
C ILE A 124 -15.78 -17.26 25.97
N GLY A 125 -16.28 -17.33 24.73
CA GLY A 125 -17.36 -18.25 24.36
C GLY A 125 -16.99 -19.73 24.38
N LEU A 126 -15.69 -20.09 24.43
CA LEU A 126 -15.24 -21.47 24.61
C LEU A 126 -15.03 -21.86 26.08
N ILE A 127 -14.94 -20.87 26.97
CA ILE A 127 -14.75 -21.07 28.41
C ILE A 127 -16.10 -21.20 29.14
N GLN A 128 -17.18 -20.65 28.57
CA GLN A 128 -18.56 -20.80 29.04
C GLN A 128 -19.24 -22.02 28.43
#